data_AF-A0A7C9HZ46-F1
#
_entry.id   AF-A0A7C9HZ46-F1
#
_cell.length_a   1.000
_cell.length_b   1.000
_cell.length_c   1.000
_cell.angle_alpha   90.00
_cell.angle_beta   90.00
_cell.angle_gamma   90.00
#
_symmetry.space_group_name_H-M   'P 1'
#
loop_
_entity.id
_entity.type
_entity.pdbx_description
1 polymer ?
#
loop_
_entity_poly.entity_id
_entity_poly.type
_entity_poly.pdbx_seq_one_letter_code
_entity_poly.pdbx_strand_id
1 'polypeptide(L)'
;MAEPLNDRQRQYLLAALEVDQHQERWHKLAFGRGDFDESRRPASDWRALPFGVLHGLGGPIPTMLRTECQGADEGSGSTWSALARRGLLTVQHRPTYRHPDQPLPHITLTAAGRKHARELKGEKPAPKPKGALSRATWKALAAGYRAGDQGLWDERGGSWYGGVSWDMWLLLLRFRGSRPRWFEEVSRLLTEEERRSALVLGHRLHGVQITEEGRWKYEQAWAVNHQLHPDIEAPNPNASVPSAKGGNAAESV
;
A
#
# COMPACT_ATOMS: atom_id res chain seq x y z
N MET A 1 -26.52 5.25 -25.28
CA MET A 1 -26.21 4.14 -24.35
C MET A 1 -25.07 3.35 -24.97
N ALA A 2 -23.97 3.10 -24.24
CA ALA A 2 -22.85 2.35 -24.79
C ALA A 2 -23.26 0.88 -24.98
N GLU A 3 -23.03 0.33 -26.17
CA GLU A 3 -23.27 -1.08 -26.47
C GLU A 3 -22.49 -1.97 -25.48
N PRO A 4 -23.04 -3.11 -25.01
CA PRO A 4 -22.30 -4.01 -24.12
C PRO A 4 -20.99 -4.50 -24.76
N LEU A 5 -20.02 -4.92 -23.92
CA LEU A 5 -18.80 -5.56 -24.40
C LEU A 5 -19.13 -6.97 -24.90
N ASN A 6 -18.64 -7.32 -26.10
CA ASN A 6 -18.69 -8.69 -26.57
C ASN A 6 -17.73 -9.59 -25.76
N ASP A 7 -17.89 -10.91 -25.90
CA ASP A 7 -17.14 -11.88 -25.09
C ASP A 7 -15.63 -11.74 -25.25
N ARG A 8 -15.17 -11.48 -26.48
CA ARG A 8 -13.75 -11.28 -26.77
C ARG A 8 -13.18 -10.03 -26.11
N GLN A 9 -13.88 -8.90 -26.18
CA GLN A 9 -13.52 -7.66 -25.52
C GLN A 9 -13.50 -7.83 -24.00
N ARG A 10 -14.48 -8.57 -23.45
CA ARG A 10 -14.56 -8.92 -22.02
C ARG A 10 -13.35 -9.74 -21.60
N GLN A 11 -13.02 -10.80 -22.33
CA GLN A 11 -11.86 -11.65 -22.08
C GLN A 11 -10.55 -10.85 -22.07
N TYR A 12 -10.34 -10.00 -23.09
CA TYR A 12 -9.13 -9.19 -23.20
C TYR A 12 -9.00 -8.17 -22.06
N LEU A 13 -10.12 -7.54 -21.67
CA LEU A 13 -10.14 -6.59 -20.56
C LEU A 13 -9.85 -7.27 -19.22
N LEU A 14 -10.40 -8.48 -19.00
CA LEU A 14 -10.13 -9.28 -17.80
C LEU A 14 -8.68 -9.78 -17.76
N ALA A 15 -8.13 -10.24 -18.89
CA ALA A 15 -6.74 -10.64 -19.00
C ALA A 15 -5.79 -9.47 -18.67
N ALA A 16 -6.07 -8.27 -19.19
CA ALA A 16 -5.31 -7.07 -18.84
C ALA A 16 -5.39 -6.73 -17.35
N LEU A 17 -6.55 -6.91 -16.71
CA LEU A 17 -6.70 -6.70 -15.27
C LEU A 17 -5.87 -7.69 -14.47
N GLU A 18 -5.88 -8.98 -14.82
CA GLU A 18 -5.13 -9.99 -14.07
C GLU A 18 -3.62 -9.74 -14.12
N VAL A 19 -3.11 -9.41 -15.31
CA VAL A 19 -1.69 -9.06 -15.51
C VAL A 19 -1.32 -7.77 -14.76
N ASP A 20 -2.16 -6.73 -14.80
CA ASP A 20 -1.97 -5.49 -14.02
C ASP A 20 -1.93 -5.77 -12.50
N GLN A 21 -2.84 -6.61 -11.99
CA GLN A 21 -2.90 -6.95 -10.57
C GLN A 21 -1.74 -7.85 -10.14
N HIS A 22 -1.28 -8.74 -11.01
CA HIS A 22 -0.06 -9.52 -10.78
C HIS A 22 1.16 -8.59 -10.65
N GLN A 23 1.34 -7.64 -11.57
CA GLN A 23 2.42 -6.65 -11.50
C GLN A 23 2.33 -5.80 -10.24
N GLU A 24 1.13 -5.35 -9.85
CA GLU A 24 0.94 -4.57 -8.63
C GLU A 24 1.35 -5.35 -7.36
N ARG A 25 1.01 -6.65 -7.28
CA ARG A 25 1.45 -7.51 -6.16
C ARG A 25 2.97 -7.67 -6.15
N TRP A 26 3.57 -7.92 -7.32
CA TRP A 26 5.01 -8.10 -7.43
C TRP A 26 5.78 -6.84 -7.05
N HIS A 27 5.33 -5.68 -7.53
CA HIS A 27 5.91 -4.36 -7.27
C HIS A 27 5.79 -3.95 -5.80
N LYS A 28 4.63 -4.18 -5.15
CA LYS A 28 4.44 -3.90 -3.70
C LYS A 28 5.44 -4.61 -2.80
N LEU A 29 5.97 -5.75 -3.26
CA LEU A 29 6.94 -6.55 -2.53
C LEU A 29 8.39 -6.24 -2.92
N ALA A 30 8.65 -5.36 -3.90
CA ALA A 30 9.99 -5.08 -4.44
C ALA A 30 10.97 -4.57 -3.38
N PHE A 31 10.55 -3.59 -2.57
CA PHE A 31 11.39 -3.05 -1.50
C PHE A 31 11.81 -4.14 -0.48
N GLY A 32 10.86 -5.00 -0.08
CA GLY A 32 11.14 -6.10 0.85
C GLY A 32 12.07 -7.18 0.28
N ARG A 33 12.21 -7.26 -1.06
CA ARG A 33 13.18 -8.13 -1.74
C ARG A 33 14.53 -7.47 -1.98
N GLY A 34 14.70 -6.20 -1.61
CA GLY A 34 15.91 -5.42 -1.92
C GLY A 34 15.99 -4.92 -3.36
N ASP A 35 14.89 -4.99 -4.12
CA ASP A 35 14.83 -4.49 -5.50
C ASP A 35 14.42 -3.00 -5.49
N PHE A 36 15.40 -2.14 -5.20
CA PHE A 36 15.18 -0.71 -5.03
C PHE A 36 14.80 -0.01 -6.34
N ASP A 37 15.35 -0.45 -7.46
CA ASP A 37 15.07 0.12 -8.78
C ASP A 37 13.62 -0.14 -9.16
N GLU A 38 13.15 -1.38 -8.99
CA GLU A 38 11.73 -1.67 -9.19
C GLU A 38 10.87 -0.90 -8.18
N SER A 39 11.23 -0.84 -6.90
CA SER A 39 10.41 -0.13 -5.89
C SER A 39 10.18 1.36 -6.17
N ARG A 40 11.08 1.99 -6.94
CA ARG A 40 11.03 3.40 -7.32
C ARG A 40 10.39 3.62 -8.69
N ARG A 41 10.20 2.55 -9.46
CA ARG A 41 9.64 2.64 -10.82
C ARG A 41 8.21 3.18 -10.77
N PRO A 42 7.88 4.23 -11.52
CA PRO A 42 6.56 4.84 -11.44
C PRO A 42 5.49 3.88 -11.99
N ALA A 43 4.28 3.96 -11.44
CA ALA A 43 3.18 3.09 -11.82
C ALA A 43 2.80 3.18 -13.30
N SER A 44 3.07 4.31 -13.96
CA SER A 44 2.88 4.46 -15.41
C SER A 44 3.70 3.48 -16.24
N ASP A 45 4.84 3.04 -15.71
CA ASP A 45 5.83 2.30 -16.50
C ASP A 45 5.65 0.79 -16.36
N TRP A 46 5.36 0.29 -15.15
CA TRP A 46 5.10 -1.13 -14.94
C TRP A 46 3.65 -1.54 -15.23
N ARG A 47 2.70 -0.59 -15.26
CA ARG A 47 1.31 -0.85 -15.74
C ARG A 47 1.16 -0.78 -17.26
N ALA A 48 2.20 -0.40 -17.99
CA ALA A 48 2.22 -0.48 -19.45
C ALA A 48 2.54 -1.92 -19.86
N LEU A 49 1.51 -2.70 -20.18
CA LEU A 49 1.62 -4.14 -20.39
C LEU A 49 1.96 -4.44 -21.86
N PRO A 50 3.16 -4.96 -22.19
CA PRO A 50 3.47 -5.31 -23.57
C PRO A 50 2.57 -6.46 -24.04
N PHE A 51 2.01 -6.32 -25.24
CA PHE A 51 1.22 -7.35 -25.90
C PHE A 51 1.88 -7.75 -27.22
N GLY A 52 2.19 -9.03 -27.37
CA GLY A 52 2.86 -9.53 -28.56
C GLY A 52 3.76 -10.71 -28.27
N VAL A 53 4.70 -10.92 -29.18
CA VAL A 53 5.73 -11.96 -29.13
C VAL A 53 7.08 -11.24 -29.17
N LEU A 54 7.97 -11.62 -28.27
CA LEU A 54 9.36 -11.18 -28.23
C LEU A 54 10.21 -12.22 -28.97
N HIS A 55 11.17 -11.78 -29.80
CA HIS A 55 12.05 -12.69 -30.54
C HIS A 55 13.41 -12.79 -29.86
N GLY A 56 13.63 -13.86 -29.09
CA GLY A 56 14.90 -14.12 -28.42
C GLY A 56 15.73 -15.22 -29.11
N LEU A 57 16.93 -15.47 -28.58
CA LEU A 57 17.81 -16.57 -29.05
C LEU A 57 17.16 -17.95 -28.98
N GLY A 58 16.21 -18.16 -28.07
CA GLY A 58 15.43 -19.39 -27.94
C GLY A 58 14.14 -19.44 -28.77
N GLY A 59 13.93 -18.48 -29.68
CA GLY A 59 12.72 -18.39 -30.50
C GLY A 59 11.66 -17.41 -29.96
N PRO A 60 10.42 -17.47 -30.49
CA PRO A 60 9.34 -16.57 -30.13
C PRO A 60 8.82 -16.82 -28.72
N ILE A 61 8.87 -15.79 -27.86
CA ILE A 61 8.38 -15.83 -26.47
C ILE A 61 7.14 -14.93 -26.37
N PRO A 62 5.94 -15.47 -26.13
CA PRO A 62 4.76 -14.65 -25.94
C PRO A 62 4.87 -13.83 -24.65
N THR A 63 4.43 -12.58 -24.72
CA THR A 63 4.26 -11.73 -23.54
C THR A 63 3.21 -12.31 -22.58
N MET A 64 3.33 -12.02 -21.28
CA MET A 64 2.37 -12.49 -20.27
C MET A 64 0.92 -12.11 -20.62
N LEU A 65 0.70 -10.88 -21.10
CA LEU A 65 -0.63 -10.44 -21.53
C LEU A 65 -1.14 -11.21 -22.75
N ARG A 66 -0.27 -11.56 -23.70
CA ARG A 66 -0.68 -12.39 -24.86
C ARG A 66 -1.11 -13.78 -24.41
N THR A 67 -0.36 -14.39 -23.49
CA THR A 67 -0.70 -15.71 -22.92
C THR A 67 -2.03 -15.66 -22.18
N GLU A 68 -2.23 -14.65 -21.34
CA GLU A 68 -3.45 -14.50 -20.53
C GLU A 68 -4.72 -14.27 -21.38
N CYS A 69 -4.57 -13.66 -22.56
CA CYS A 69 -5.71 -13.45 -23.46
C CYS A 69 -6.25 -14.74 -24.09
N GLN A 70 -5.60 -15.91 -23.94
CA GLN A 70 -6.06 -17.23 -24.43
C GLN A 70 -6.80 -17.20 -25.78
N GLY A 71 -6.06 -17.04 -26.89
CA GLY A 71 -6.65 -16.90 -28.23
C GLY A 71 -6.20 -15.65 -29.00
N ALA A 72 -5.01 -15.12 -28.68
CA ALA A 72 -4.45 -13.97 -29.38
C ALA A 72 -4.13 -14.30 -30.85
N ASP A 73 -4.90 -13.72 -31.76
CA ASP A 73 -4.80 -13.86 -33.22
C ASP A 73 -4.66 -12.49 -33.92
N GLU A 74 -4.81 -12.45 -35.25
CA GLU A 74 -4.77 -11.25 -36.09
C GLU A 74 -5.83 -10.18 -35.72
N GLY A 75 -6.99 -10.59 -35.20
CA GLY A 75 -8.08 -9.73 -34.72
C GLY A 75 -7.83 -9.08 -33.34
N SER A 76 -6.69 -9.37 -32.71
CA SER A 76 -6.32 -8.79 -31.42
C SER A 76 -6.20 -7.27 -31.48
N GLY A 77 -5.62 -6.73 -32.55
CA GLY A 77 -5.44 -5.28 -32.72
C GLY A 77 -6.77 -4.52 -32.77
N SER A 78 -7.76 -5.08 -33.47
CA SER A 78 -9.13 -4.53 -33.54
C SER A 78 -9.82 -4.57 -32.18
N THR A 79 -9.61 -5.63 -31.41
CA THR A 79 -10.17 -5.77 -30.05
C THR A 79 -9.62 -4.70 -29.12
N TRP A 80 -8.29 -4.52 -29.10
CA TRP A 80 -7.65 -3.47 -28.31
C TRP A 80 -8.11 -2.07 -28.73
N SER A 81 -8.21 -1.81 -30.03
CA SER A 81 -8.69 -0.53 -30.57
C SER A 81 -10.15 -0.24 -30.18
N ALA A 82 -11.00 -1.26 -30.14
CA ALA A 82 -12.39 -1.11 -29.71
C ALA A 82 -12.50 -0.78 -28.21
N LEU A 83 -11.71 -1.43 -27.36
CA LEU A 83 -11.63 -1.12 -25.93
C LEU A 83 -11.05 0.28 -25.67
N ALA A 84 -10.05 0.69 -26.47
CA ALA A 84 -9.46 2.03 -26.40
C ALA A 84 -10.47 3.12 -26.77
N ARG A 85 -11.25 2.95 -27.85
CA ARG A 85 -12.32 3.89 -28.25
C ARG A 85 -13.40 4.05 -27.19
N ARG A 86 -13.60 3.02 -26.35
CA ARG A 86 -14.52 3.06 -25.20
C ARG A 86 -13.90 3.70 -23.94
N GLY A 87 -12.64 4.15 -24.01
CA GLY A 87 -11.94 4.79 -22.88
C GLY A 87 -11.54 3.83 -21.76
N LEU A 88 -11.59 2.52 -21.99
CA LEU A 88 -11.27 1.51 -20.97
C LEU A 88 -9.76 1.25 -20.86
N LEU A 89 -9.01 1.52 -21.92
CA LEU A 89 -7.55 1.38 -21.94
C LEU A 89 -6.93 2.38 -22.92
N THR A 90 -5.62 2.49 -22.87
CA THR A 90 -4.81 3.14 -23.90
C THR A 90 -3.88 2.12 -24.53
N VAL A 91 -3.56 2.33 -25.81
CA VAL A 91 -2.58 1.55 -26.55
C VAL A 91 -1.48 2.49 -26.98
N GLN A 92 -0.23 2.18 -26.61
CA GLN A 92 0.94 2.94 -27.04
C GLN A 92 2.01 1.98 -27.54
N HIS A 93 2.56 2.23 -28.72
CA HIS A 93 3.69 1.45 -29.20
C HIS A 93 4.95 1.96 -28.52
N ARG A 94 5.64 1.08 -27.80
CA ARG A 94 6.88 1.42 -27.10
C ARG A 94 7.93 0.34 -27.37
N PRO A 95 9.22 0.71 -27.44
CA PRO A 95 10.29 -0.28 -27.44
C PRO A 95 10.22 -1.10 -26.15
N THR A 96 10.55 -2.38 -26.25
CA THR A 96 10.74 -3.21 -25.05
C THR A 96 12.22 -3.18 -24.66
N TYR A 97 12.52 -3.27 -23.37
CA TYR A 97 13.92 -3.22 -22.90
C TYR A 97 14.82 -4.27 -23.58
N ARG A 98 14.28 -5.46 -23.87
CA ARG A 98 15.03 -6.54 -24.53
C ARG A 98 15.12 -6.41 -26.05
N HIS A 99 14.20 -5.68 -26.67
CA HIS A 99 14.10 -5.51 -28.13
C HIS A 99 13.69 -4.06 -28.45
N PRO A 100 14.66 -3.12 -28.45
CA PRO A 100 14.38 -1.70 -28.68
C PRO A 100 13.98 -1.39 -30.13
N ASP A 101 14.38 -2.25 -31.06
CA ASP A 101 14.12 -2.22 -32.51
C ASP A 101 12.75 -2.80 -32.88
N GLN A 102 12.08 -3.50 -31.97
CA GLN A 102 10.78 -4.13 -32.19
C GLN A 102 9.75 -3.55 -31.21
N PRO A 103 9.15 -2.39 -31.53
CA PRO A 103 8.15 -1.78 -30.66
C PRO A 103 6.91 -2.66 -30.59
N LEU A 104 6.47 -2.97 -29.37
CA LEU A 104 5.22 -3.70 -29.12
C LEU A 104 4.13 -2.74 -28.66
N PRO A 105 2.85 -3.04 -28.95
CA PRO A 105 1.74 -2.33 -28.32
C PRO A 105 1.76 -2.60 -26.81
N HIS A 106 1.82 -1.52 -26.04
CA HIS A 106 1.68 -1.52 -24.60
C HIS A 106 0.26 -1.10 -24.25
N ILE A 107 -0.42 -1.98 -23.52
CA ILE A 107 -1.80 -1.83 -23.09
C ILE A 107 -1.80 -1.31 -21.65
N THR A 108 -2.45 -0.18 -21.42
CA THR A 108 -2.58 0.40 -20.08
C THR A 108 -4.04 0.61 -19.73
N LEU A 109 -4.53 -0.04 -18.67
CA LEU A 109 -5.90 0.15 -18.20
C LEU A 109 -6.10 1.56 -17.64
N THR A 110 -7.20 2.20 -18.02
CA THR A 110 -7.66 3.42 -17.36
C THR A 110 -8.30 3.11 -16.00
N ALA A 111 -8.59 4.14 -15.21
CA ALA A 111 -9.37 3.95 -13.97
C ALA A 111 -10.76 3.36 -14.27
N ALA A 112 -11.41 3.81 -15.34
CA ALA A 112 -12.69 3.28 -15.80
C ALA A 112 -12.57 1.83 -16.26
N GLY A 113 -11.52 1.48 -17.01
CA GLY A 113 -11.25 0.11 -17.42
C GLY A 113 -11.06 -0.85 -16.26
N ARG A 114 -10.21 -0.50 -15.28
CA ARG A 114 -10.04 -1.31 -14.06
C ARG A 114 -11.33 -1.49 -13.29
N LYS A 115 -12.12 -0.41 -13.14
CA LYS A 115 -13.43 -0.48 -12.47
C LYS A 115 -14.36 -1.45 -13.20
N HIS A 116 -14.50 -1.31 -14.51
CA HIS A 116 -15.37 -2.14 -15.32
C HIS A 116 -14.92 -3.61 -15.35
N ALA A 117 -13.62 -3.86 -15.44
CA ALA A 117 -13.05 -5.20 -15.38
C ALA A 117 -13.34 -5.90 -14.03
N ARG A 118 -13.24 -5.15 -12.92
CA ARG A 118 -13.60 -5.67 -11.58
C ARG A 118 -15.09 -5.98 -11.46
N GLU A 119 -15.95 -5.11 -11.99
CA GLU A 119 -17.39 -5.35 -12.06
C GLU A 119 -17.72 -6.64 -12.83
N LEU A 120 -17.05 -6.86 -13.98
CA LEU A 120 -17.19 -8.08 -14.77
C LEU A 120 -16.72 -9.35 -14.03
N LYS A 121 -15.68 -9.23 -13.20
CA LYS A 121 -15.17 -10.32 -12.36
C LYS A 121 -16.04 -10.57 -11.11
N GLY A 122 -17.05 -9.74 -10.87
CA GLY A 122 -17.87 -9.78 -9.66
C GLY A 122 -17.16 -9.22 -8.42
N GLU A 123 -15.99 -8.61 -8.58
CA GLU A 123 -15.24 -7.94 -7.52
C GLU A 123 -15.90 -6.59 -7.19
N LYS A 124 -16.97 -6.61 -6.40
CA LYS A 124 -17.49 -5.38 -5.79
C LYS A 124 -16.60 -5.04 -4.60
N PRO A 125 -15.91 -3.88 -4.57
CA PRO A 125 -15.26 -3.44 -3.35
C PRO A 125 -16.35 -3.34 -2.29
N ALA A 126 -16.22 -4.14 -1.22
CA ALA A 126 -17.13 -4.05 -0.10
C ALA A 126 -17.13 -2.59 0.38
N PRO A 127 -18.32 -1.96 0.54
CA PRO A 127 -18.38 -0.60 1.03
C PRO A 127 -17.68 -0.59 2.40
N LYS A 128 -16.60 0.18 2.51
CA LYS A 128 -15.93 0.36 3.79
C LYS A 128 -16.93 1.01 4.74
N PRO A 129 -17.18 0.43 5.94
CA PRO A 129 -18.01 1.08 6.94
C PRO A 129 -17.50 2.51 7.19
N LYS A 130 -18.42 3.45 7.42
CA LYS A 130 -18.05 4.83 7.73
C LYS A 130 -17.13 4.82 8.97
N GLY A 131 -15.94 5.40 8.85
CA GLY A 131 -14.94 5.40 9.93
C GLY A 131 -13.96 4.21 9.90
N ALA A 132 -14.11 3.24 9.01
CA ALA A 132 -13.16 2.16 8.82
C ALA A 132 -11.82 2.70 8.27
N LEU A 133 -10.76 2.45 9.01
CA LEU A 133 -9.39 2.78 8.67
C LEU A 133 -8.74 1.58 7.97
N SER A 134 -7.64 1.85 7.26
CA SER A 134 -6.80 0.74 6.78
C SER A 134 -6.21 -0.01 7.98
N ARG A 135 -5.97 -1.31 7.85
CA ARG A 135 -5.36 -2.13 8.91
C ARG A 135 -4.05 -1.50 9.43
N ALA A 136 -3.21 -1.00 8.52
CA ALA A 136 -1.94 -0.35 8.88
C ALA A 136 -2.14 0.96 9.65
N THR A 137 -3.09 1.79 9.22
CA THR A 137 -3.45 3.03 9.93
C THR A 137 -4.03 2.75 11.31
N TRP A 138 -4.89 1.72 11.42
CA TRP A 138 -5.46 1.29 12.69
C TRP A 138 -4.37 0.76 13.64
N LYS A 139 -3.47 -0.08 13.15
CA LYS A 139 -2.33 -0.60 13.91
C LYS A 139 -1.46 0.54 14.47
N ALA A 140 -1.16 1.56 13.65
CA ALA A 140 -0.38 2.71 14.06
C ALA A 140 -1.09 3.54 15.14
N LEU A 141 -2.39 3.82 14.96
CA LEU A 141 -3.20 4.53 15.97
C LEU A 141 -3.29 3.76 17.29
N ALA A 142 -3.51 2.44 17.25
CA ALA A 142 -3.56 1.60 18.43
C ALA A 142 -2.21 1.54 19.18
N ALA A 143 -1.10 1.42 18.44
CA ALA A 143 0.24 1.46 19.03
C ALA A 143 0.53 2.82 19.67
N GLY A 144 0.19 3.91 18.97
CA GLY A 144 0.32 5.28 19.46
C GLY A 144 -0.48 5.55 20.72
N TYR A 145 -1.77 5.19 20.72
CA TYR A 145 -2.67 5.40 21.84
C TYR A 145 -2.20 4.64 23.08
N ARG A 146 -1.72 3.39 22.90
CA ARG A 146 -1.16 2.58 23.98
C ARG A 146 0.09 3.20 24.59
N ALA A 147 0.98 3.72 23.75
CA ALA A 147 2.19 4.38 24.21
C ALA A 147 1.89 5.71 24.93
N GLY A 148 0.79 6.36 24.56
CA GLY A 148 0.35 7.61 25.18
C GLY A 148 1.45 8.67 25.15
N ASP A 149 1.70 9.29 26.30
CA ASP A 149 2.69 10.37 26.43
C ASP A 149 4.13 9.86 26.39
N GLN A 150 4.36 8.56 26.58
CA GLN A 150 5.72 8.00 26.50
C GLN A 150 6.24 7.96 25.06
N GLY A 151 5.35 7.93 24.07
CA GLY A 151 5.70 7.81 22.66
C GLY A 151 6.28 6.44 22.29
N LEU A 152 6.49 6.23 20.98
CA LEU A 152 7.12 5.04 20.43
C LEU A 152 8.53 5.41 19.94
N TRP A 153 9.54 4.72 20.46
CA TRP A 153 10.95 4.97 20.14
C TRP A 153 11.53 3.91 19.21
N ASP A 154 12.57 4.24 18.45
CA ASP A 154 13.27 3.28 17.58
C ASP A 154 14.15 2.34 18.42
N GLU A 155 13.55 1.28 18.98
CA GLU A 155 14.24 0.38 19.92
C GLU A 155 15.27 -0.55 19.26
N ARG A 156 15.17 -0.78 17.93
CA ARG A 156 15.99 -1.80 17.24
C ARG A 156 16.87 -1.25 16.12
N GLY A 157 16.75 0.04 15.81
CA GLY A 157 17.34 0.62 14.61
C GLY A 157 16.61 0.14 13.34
N GLY A 158 16.52 1.03 12.36
CA GLY A 158 15.87 0.75 11.08
C GLY A 158 14.50 1.38 10.92
N SER A 159 14.11 2.31 11.80
CA SER A 159 12.90 3.13 11.64
C SER A 159 11.59 2.33 11.71
N TRP A 160 11.53 1.33 12.61
CA TRP A 160 10.32 0.56 12.91
C TRP A 160 9.83 0.88 14.32
N TYR A 161 8.68 1.55 14.42
CA TYR A 161 8.11 1.99 15.70
C TYR A 161 6.82 1.21 15.96
N GLY A 162 6.74 0.49 17.09
CA GLY A 162 5.54 -0.29 17.45
C GLY A 162 5.14 -1.36 16.41
N GLY A 163 6.12 -1.91 15.68
CA GLY A 163 5.86 -2.88 14.60
C GLY A 163 5.18 -2.29 13.36
N VAL A 164 5.33 -0.97 13.15
CA VAL A 164 4.85 -0.23 11.98
C VAL A 164 6.06 0.42 11.27
N SER A 165 6.11 0.29 9.94
CA SER A 165 7.23 0.79 9.13
C SER A 165 7.25 2.32 9.07
N TRP A 166 8.44 2.90 8.87
CA TRP A 166 8.62 4.34 8.74
C TRP A 166 7.78 4.98 7.65
N ASP A 167 7.60 4.34 6.49
CA ASP A 167 6.76 4.90 5.41
C ASP A 167 5.31 5.14 5.84
N MET A 168 4.78 4.27 6.70
CA MET A 168 3.45 4.44 7.28
C MET A 168 3.44 5.60 8.28
N TRP A 169 4.49 5.74 9.10
CA TRP A 169 4.64 6.90 9.98
C TRP A 169 4.81 8.20 9.20
N LEU A 170 5.59 8.22 8.13
CA LEU A 170 5.71 9.35 7.23
C LEU A 170 4.35 9.73 6.62
N LEU A 171 3.50 8.76 6.29
CA LEU A 171 2.15 9.06 5.80
C LEU A 171 1.28 9.74 6.88
N LEU A 172 1.43 9.33 8.14
CA LEU A 172 0.68 9.89 9.27
C LEU A 172 1.26 11.22 9.78
N LEU A 173 2.58 11.42 9.67
CA LEU A 173 3.31 12.63 10.03
C LEU A 173 3.24 13.71 8.93
N ARG A 174 3.31 13.30 7.65
CA ARG A 174 3.33 14.20 6.48
C ARG A 174 1.94 14.46 5.87
N PHE A 175 0.89 14.58 6.70
CA PHE A 175 -0.29 15.35 6.32
C PHE A 175 0.06 16.86 6.24
N ARG A 176 0.98 17.19 5.33
CA ARG A 176 1.48 18.53 5.06
C ARG A 176 0.47 19.20 4.13
N GLY A 177 -0.50 19.90 4.72
CA GLY A 177 -1.47 20.71 3.97
C GLY A 177 -2.91 20.57 4.45
N SER A 178 -3.21 20.95 5.70
CA SER A 178 -4.57 21.27 6.16
C SER A 178 -5.43 20.15 6.78
N ARG A 179 -4.85 19.09 7.37
CA ARG A 179 -5.60 18.09 8.15
C ARG A 179 -4.89 17.71 9.46
N PRO A 180 -5.63 17.29 10.50
CA PRO A 180 -5.10 17.16 11.86
C PRO A 180 -3.91 16.20 11.92
N ARG A 181 -2.85 16.63 12.60
CA ARG A 181 -1.69 15.80 12.92
C ARG A 181 -2.14 14.81 13.99
N TRP A 182 -2.25 13.53 13.68
CA TRP A 182 -2.52 12.51 14.69
C TRP A 182 -1.27 12.11 15.47
N PHE A 183 -0.11 12.45 14.92
CA PHE A 183 1.20 12.16 15.48
C PHE A 183 2.15 13.32 15.26
N GLU A 184 3.13 13.41 16.14
CA GLU A 184 4.27 14.30 16.01
C GLU A 184 5.59 13.54 16.18
N GLU A 185 6.64 14.06 15.55
CA GLU A 185 7.99 13.53 15.71
C GLU A 185 8.59 14.11 16.98
N VAL A 186 9.09 13.24 17.85
CA VAL A 186 9.81 13.60 19.06
C VAL A 186 11.24 13.11 18.95
N SER A 187 12.17 13.84 19.56
CA SER A 187 13.56 13.38 19.67
C SER A 187 14.10 13.70 21.05
N ARG A 188 14.93 12.80 21.57
CA ARG A 188 15.66 13.01 22.83
C ARG A 188 17.12 12.69 22.65
N LEU A 189 17.97 13.26 23.49
CA LEU A 189 19.37 12.88 23.54
C LEU A 189 19.50 11.45 24.09
N LEU A 190 20.44 10.70 23.52
CA LEU A 190 20.83 9.40 24.06
C LEU A 190 21.52 9.59 25.41
N THR A 191 21.19 8.74 26.36
CA THR A 191 21.94 8.61 27.61
C THR A 191 23.34 8.08 27.34
N GLU A 192 24.25 8.24 28.29
CA GLU A 192 25.63 7.75 28.15
C GLU A 192 25.68 6.21 28.00
N GLU A 193 24.78 5.51 28.67
CA GLU A 193 24.62 4.05 28.55
C GLU A 193 24.13 3.66 27.16
N GLU A 194 23.08 4.32 26.65
CA GLU A 194 22.55 4.08 25.30
C GLU A 194 23.59 4.38 24.22
N ARG A 195 24.42 5.41 24.38
CA ARG A 195 25.52 5.71 23.45
C ARG A 195 26.57 4.61 23.38
N ARG A 196 26.86 3.95 24.51
CA ARG A 196 27.83 2.84 24.57
C ARG A 196 27.28 1.56 23.97
N SER A 197 25.97 1.36 24.05
CA SER A 197 25.30 0.15 23.58
C SER A 197 24.76 0.26 22.14
N ALA A 198 24.57 1.46 21.62
CA ALA A 198 23.93 1.67 20.33
C ALA A 198 24.92 1.57 19.15
N LEU A 199 24.57 0.73 18.16
CA LEU A 199 25.09 0.79 16.78
C LEU A 199 24.50 1.99 16.00
N VAL A 200 23.98 3.01 16.69
CA VAL A 200 23.26 4.13 16.08
C VAL A 200 24.23 5.28 15.82
N LEU A 201 24.42 5.62 14.55
CA LEU A 201 25.19 6.79 14.11
C LEU A 201 24.40 8.08 14.44
N GLY A 202 24.47 8.55 15.69
CA GLY A 202 23.86 9.83 16.11
C GLY A 202 23.80 10.02 17.62
N HIS A 203 23.55 11.26 18.06
CA HIS A 203 23.37 11.62 19.49
C HIS A 203 21.89 11.68 19.93
N ARG A 204 20.96 11.41 19.01
CA ARG A 204 19.52 11.56 19.22
C ARG A 204 18.79 10.26 18.92
N LEU A 205 17.88 9.90 19.82
CA LEU A 205 16.86 8.90 19.59
C LEU A 205 15.63 9.61 19.04
N HIS A 206 15.16 9.16 17.88
CA HIS A 206 13.92 9.64 17.27
C HIS A 206 12.76 8.75 17.70
N GLY A 207 11.58 9.34 17.81
CA GLY A 207 10.34 8.67 18.15
C GLY A 207 9.12 9.38 17.60
N VAL A 208 7.96 8.77 17.78
CA VAL A 208 6.67 9.34 17.40
C VAL A 208 5.74 9.36 18.62
N GLN A 209 5.04 10.47 18.81
CA GLN A 209 4.10 10.65 19.92
C GLN A 209 2.70 10.93 19.37
N ILE A 210 1.67 10.35 19.98
CA ILE A 210 0.28 10.59 19.60
C ILE A 210 -0.19 11.94 20.13
N THR A 211 -0.79 12.76 19.27
CA THR A 211 -1.36 14.06 19.65
C THR A 211 -2.75 13.91 20.26
N GLU A 212 -3.32 15.00 20.77
CA GLU A 212 -4.70 15.02 21.26
C GLU A 212 -5.70 14.69 20.14
N GLU A 213 -5.52 15.25 18.94
CA GLU A 213 -6.36 14.92 17.78
C GLU A 213 -6.23 13.46 17.35
N GLY A 214 -5.03 12.89 17.52
CA GLY A 214 -4.78 11.46 17.29
C GLY A 214 -5.55 10.58 18.27
N ARG A 215 -5.57 10.95 19.56
CA ARG A 215 -6.36 10.26 20.60
C ARG A 215 -7.85 10.34 20.33
N TRP A 216 -8.36 11.54 20.08
CA TRP A 216 -9.77 11.75 19.71
C TRP A 216 -10.15 10.94 18.47
N LYS A 217 -9.26 10.86 17.48
CA LYS A 217 -9.49 10.05 16.28
C LYS A 217 -9.51 8.57 16.58
N TYR A 218 -8.61 8.07 17.43
CA TYR A 218 -8.57 6.69 17.88
C TYR A 218 -9.89 6.32 18.58
N GLU A 219 -10.34 7.13 19.52
CA GLU A 219 -11.57 6.92 20.30
C GLU A 219 -12.80 6.82 19.40
N GLN A 220 -12.96 7.74 18.45
CA GLN A 220 -14.06 7.68 17.47
C GLN A 220 -14.04 6.46 16.57
N ALA A 221 -12.84 6.02 16.19
CA ALA A 221 -12.64 4.92 15.26
C ALA A 221 -12.70 3.55 15.97
N TRP A 222 -12.62 3.51 17.30
CA TRP A 222 -12.34 2.30 18.06
C TRP A 222 -13.34 1.18 17.80
N ALA A 223 -14.63 1.42 18.01
CA ALA A 223 -15.65 0.37 17.91
C ALA A 223 -15.67 -0.31 16.52
N VAL A 224 -15.65 0.50 15.45
CA VAL A 224 -15.67 0.00 14.07
C VAL A 224 -14.39 -0.75 13.74
N ASN A 225 -13.22 -0.22 14.11
CA ASN A 225 -11.94 -0.79 13.70
C ASN A 225 -11.50 -1.97 14.55
N HIS A 226 -11.88 -2.02 15.84
CA HIS A 226 -11.65 -3.17 16.70
C HIS A 226 -12.43 -4.40 16.21
N GLN A 227 -13.67 -4.20 15.74
CA GLN A 227 -14.45 -5.28 15.12
C GLN A 227 -13.86 -5.73 13.77
N LEU A 228 -13.38 -4.80 12.95
CA LEU A 228 -12.83 -5.10 11.62
C LEU A 228 -11.44 -5.75 11.66
N HIS A 229 -10.64 -5.47 12.70
CA HIS A 229 -9.28 -5.97 12.85
C HIS A 229 -9.07 -6.51 14.28
N PRO A 230 -9.74 -7.63 14.65
CA PRO A 230 -9.69 -8.16 16.02
C PRO A 230 -8.31 -8.71 16.41
N ASP A 231 -7.45 -8.96 15.42
CA ASP A 231 -6.06 -9.37 15.59
C ASP A 231 -5.13 -8.23 16.04
N ILE A 232 -5.58 -6.97 15.93
CA ILE A 232 -4.83 -5.82 16.41
C ILE A 232 -5.23 -5.54 17.85
N GLU A 233 -4.27 -5.70 18.74
CA GLU A 233 -4.40 -5.34 20.15
C GLU A 233 -4.59 -3.80 20.28
N ALA A 234 -5.82 -3.39 20.59
CA ALA A 234 -6.23 -1.99 20.65
C ALA A 234 -6.93 -1.71 21.99
N PRO A 235 -6.28 -1.00 22.94
CA PRO A 235 -6.85 -0.71 24.26
C PRO A 235 -8.23 -0.05 24.18
N ASN A 236 -9.20 -0.53 24.97
CA ASN A 236 -10.52 0.09 25.02
C ASN A 236 -10.41 1.49 25.66
N PRO A 237 -10.77 2.58 24.95
CA PRO A 237 -10.68 3.93 25.49
C PRO A 237 -11.59 4.18 26.69
N ASN A 238 -12.68 3.42 26.81
CA ASN A 238 -13.64 3.55 27.91
C ASN A 238 -13.36 2.59 29.08
N ALA A 239 -12.33 1.75 28.99
CA ALA A 239 -11.91 0.95 30.14
C ALA A 239 -11.26 1.92 31.14
N SER A 240 -11.94 2.20 32.24
CA SER A 240 -11.42 3.00 33.34
C SER A 240 -10.06 2.44 33.77
N VAL A 241 -9.00 3.25 33.62
CA VAL A 241 -7.67 2.94 34.14
C VAL A 241 -7.81 2.75 35.65
N PRO A 242 -7.44 1.59 36.24
CA PRO A 242 -7.42 1.48 37.69
C PRO A 242 -6.46 2.54 38.23
N SER A 243 -7.01 3.47 39.00
CA SER A 243 -6.24 4.53 39.64
C SER A 243 -5.19 3.90 40.54
N ALA A 244 -3.92 3.93 40.11
CA ALA A 244 -2.79 3.69 40.99
C ALA A 244 -2.66 4.91 41.92
N LYS A 245 -3.51 4.97 42.94
CA LYS A 245 -3.37 5.87 44.09
C LYS A 245 -3.26 5.05 45.37
N GLY A 246 -2.10 5.18 46.01
CA GLY A 246 -1.99 5.27 47.47
C GLY A 246 -1.78 3.96 48.22
N GLY A 247 -0.53 3.69 48.57
CA GLY A 247 -0.17 2.66 49.54
C GLY A 247 1.26 2.81 50.02
N ASN A 248 1.67 4.04 50.35
CA ASN A 248 2.89 4.27 51.11
C ASN A 248 2.53 4.06 52.59
N ALA A 249 2.84 2.89 53.13
CA ALA A 249 2.85 2.64 54.55
C ALA A 249 4.27 2.20 54.91
N ALA A 250 5.05 3.17 55.36
CA ALA A 250 6.19 2.90 56.21
C ALA A 250 5.67 2.31 57.52
N GLU A 251 6.17 1.14 57.91
CA GLU A 251 6.21 0.72 59.30
C GLU A 251 7.65 0.37 59.66
N SER A 252 8.15 1.16 60.61
CA SER A 252 9.35 0.94 61.38
C SER A 252 9.01 -0.03 62.52
N VAL A 253 9.78 -1.11 62.67
CA VAL A 253 10.32 -1.62 63.96
C VAL A 253 11.63 -2.34 63.66
#